data_AF-A0A380WC06-F1
#
_entry.id   AF-A0A380WC06-F1
#
_cell.length_a   1.000
_cell.length_b   1.000
_cell.length_c   1.000
_cell.angle_alpha   90.00
_cell.angle_beta   90.00
_cell.angle_gamma   90.00
#
_symmetry.space_group_name_H-M   'P 1'
#
loop_
_entity.id
_entity.type
_entity.pdbx_description
1 polymer ?
#
loop_
_entity_poly.entity_id
_entity_poly.type
_entity_poly.pdbx_seq_one_letter_code
_entity_poly.pdbx_strand_id
1 'polypeptide(L)' 'MPYVDHHILTPREVYNANHWRRRAKLTLDKVKSVDDPQLKARLVRVATEYQKLARCADGVKAELSAHAGSTHTTQKT' A
#
# COMPACT_ATOMS: atom_id res chain seq x y z
N MET A 1 -5.63 19.05 17.69
CA MET A 1 -6.28 18.69 16.40
C MET A 1 -5.76 17.32 15.98
N PRO A 2 -6.59 16.27 15.87
CA PRO A 2 -6.14 15.01 15.29
C PRO A 2 -5.78 15.28 13.81
N TYR A 3 -4.63 14.78 13.37
CA TYR A 3 -4.22 14.86 11.97
C TYR A 3 -5.14 13.94 11.16
N VAL A 4 -6.22 14.50 10.60
CA VAL A 4 -7.11 13.79 9.68
C VAL A 4 -6.61 14.10 8.28
N ASP A 5 -5.96 13.12 7.66
CA ASP A 5 -5.49 13.22 6.29
C ASP A 5 -6.71 13.17 5.37
N HIS A 6 -7.17 14.34 4.90
CA HIS A 6 -8.32 14.47 4.01
C HIS A 6 -8.01 14.13 2.55
N HIS A 7 -6.81 13.59 2.26
CA HIS A 7 -6.44 13.14 0.93
C HIS A 7 -7.23 11.88 0.56
N ILE A 8 -8.25 12.06 -0.26
CA ILE A 8 -8.97 10.94 -0.89
C ILE A 8 -8.02 10.30 -1.89
N LEU A 9 -7.66 9.04 -1.65
CA LEU A 9 -6.76 8.30 -2.51
C LEU A 9 -7.39 8.05 -3.87
N THR A 10 -6.67 8.40 -4.92
CA THR A 10 -7.07 8.04 -6.28
C THR A 10 -6.88 6.53 -6.51
N PRO A 11 -7.63 5.89 -7.43
CA PRO A 11 -7.42 4.48 -7.77
C PRO A 11 -5.97 4.16 -8.14
N ARG A 12 -5.30 5.09 -8.86
CA ARG A 12 -3.89 4.97 -9.22
C ARG A 12 -2.97 4.85 -8.00
N GLU A 13 -3.26 5.60 -6.94
CA GLU A 13 -2.51 5.52 -5.68
C GLU A 13 -2.84 4.25 -4.90
N VAL A 14 -4.12 3.86 -4.87
CA VAL A 14 -4.57 2.63 -4.19
C VAL A 14 -3.93 1.38 -4.77
N TYR A 15 -3.80 1.29 -6.10
CA TYR A 15 -3.15 0.15 -6.75
C TYR A 15 -1.63 0.29 -6.88
N ASN A 16 -1.02 1.33 -6.29
CA ASN A 16 0.42 1.52 -6.32
C ASN A 16 1.08 1.02 -5.03
N ALA A 17 1.71 -0.16 -5.10
CA ALA A 17 2.43 -0.72 -3.96
C ALA A 17 3.50 0.21 -3.38
N ASN A 18 4.17 1.03 -4.21
CA ASN A 18 5.18 1.97 -3.74
C ASN A 18 4.57 3.13 -2.94
N HIS A 19 3.34 3.54 -3.25
CA HIS A 19 2.62 4.53 -2.44
C HIS A 19 2.46 4.02 -1.00
N TRP A 20 1.99 2.79 -0.85
CA TRP A 20 1.80 2.15 0.45
C TRP A 20 3.12 1.89 1.21
N ARG A 21 4.16 1.41 0.52
CA ARG A 21 5.49 1.24 1.15
C ARG A 21 6.05 2.57 1.66
N ARG A 22 5.88 3.66 0.90
CA ARG A 22 6.30 5.00 1.33
C ARG A 22 5.53 5.45 2.57
N ARG A 23 4.21 5.27 2.61
CA ARG A 23 3.38 5.55 3.79
C ARG A 23 3.83 4.74 5.01
N ALA A 24 4.08 3.44 4.85
CA ALA A 24 4.61 2.59 5.92
C ALA A 24 5.93 3.13 6.48
N LYS A 25 6.89 3.46 5.60
CA LYS A 25 8.19 4.03 6.00
C LYS A 25 8.03 5.35 6.76
N LEU A 26 7.24 6.28 6.24
CA LEU A 26 7.01 7.58 6.89
C LEU A 26 6.37 7.43 8.27
N THR A 27 5.43 6.49 8.42
CA THR A 27 4.81 6.18 9.72
C THR A 27 5.84 5.61 10.70
N LEU A 28 6.72 4.70 10.27
CA LEU A 28 7.80 4.17 11.12
C LEU A 28 8.83 5.24 11.47
N ASP A 29 9.16 6.14 10.55
CA ASP A 29 10.04 7.26 10.85
C ASP A 29 9.41 8.20 11.87
N LYS A 30 8.07 8.39 11.83
CA LYS A 30 7.34 9.15 12.86
C LYS A 30 7.39 8.50 14.24
N VAL A 31 7.38 7.15 14.33
CA VAL A 31 7.51 6.43 15.61
C VAL A 31 8.77 6.84 16.36
N LYS A 32 9.87 7.14 15.66
CA LYS A 32 11.15 7.55 16.26
C LYS A 32 11.06 8.88 17.02
N SER A 33 10.12 9.74 16.64
CA SER A 33 9.94 11.09 17.22
C SER A 33 8.78 11.17 18.22
N VAL A 34 8.21 10.05 18.66
CA VAL A 34 7.05 10.02 19.55
C VAL A 34 7.45 9.38 20.87
N ASP A 35 7.19 10.05 21.99
CA ASP A 35 7.52 9.52 23.31
C ASP A 35 6.38 8.72 23.94
N ASP A 36 5.13 9.04 23.58
CA ASP A 36 3.95 8.30 24.05
C ASP A 36 3.98 6.83 23.56
N PRO A 37 4.08 5.85 24.48
CA PRO A 37 4.16 4.44 24.14
C PRO A 37 2.89 3.92 23.46
N GLN A 38 1.70 4.43 23.84
CA GLN A 38 0.44 3.99 23.24
C GLN A 38 0.34 4.49 21.80
N LEU A 39 0.73 5.74 21.55
CA LEU A 39 0.79 6.30 20.21
C LEU A 39 1.85 5.59 19.35
N LYS A 40 3.03 5.28 19.89
CA LYS A 40 4.05 4.46 19.20
C LYS A 40 3.48 3.12 18.74
N ALA A 41 2.84 2.37 19.64
CA ALA A 41 2.24 1.08 19.31
C ALA A 41 1.15 1.21 18.23
N ARG A 42 0.35 2.28 18.29
CA ARG A 42 -0.66 2.56 17.26
C ARG A 42 -0.02 2.85 15.90
N LEU A 43 1.02 3.69 15.85
CA LEU A 43 1.73 4.01 14.61
C LEU A 43 2.41 2.78 13.99
N VAL A 44 3.01 1.91 14.81
CA VAL A 44 3.58 0.63 14.33
C VAL A 44 2.50 -0.23 13.68
N ARG A 45 1.32 -0.37 14.30
CA ARG A 45 0.18 -1.10 13.70
C ARG A 45 -0.25 -0.49 12.36
N VAL A 46 -0.35 0.84 12.28
CA VAL A 46 -0.71 1.54 11.03
C VAL A 46 0.34 1.28 9.93
N ALA A 47 1.62 1.31 10.26
CA ALA A 47 2.68 0.98 9.30
C ALA A 47 2.56 -0.46 8.77
N THR A 48 2.22 -1.41 9.64
CA THR A 48 1.96 -2.81 9.26
C THR A 48 0.77 -2.92 8.30
N GLU A 49 -0.32 -2.19 8.54
CA GLU A 49 -1.47 -2.17 7.61
C GLU A 49 -1.08 -1.59 6.25
N TYR A 50 -0.26 -0.54 6.20
CA TYR A 50 0.28 -0.04 4.93
C TYR A 50 1.14 -1.09 4.21
N GLN A 51 1.93 -1.88 4.93
CA GLN A 51 2.69 -2.98 4.29
C GLN A 51 1.77 -4.08 3.74
N LYS A 52 0.64 -4.38 4.40
CA LYS A 52 -0.37 -5.31 3.86
C LYS A 52 -0.96 -4.77 2.57
N LEU A 53 -1.37 -3.51 2.54
CA LEU A 53 -1.90 -2.86 1.33
C LEU A 53 -0.88 -2.86 0.18
N ALA A 54 0.41 -2.67 0.48
CA ALA A 54 1.46 -2.79 -0.54
C ALA A 54 1.48 -4.18 -1.19
N ARG A 55 1.40 -5.26 -0.39
CA ARG A 55 1.35 -6.63 -0.90
C ARG A 55 0.10 -6.90 -1.72
N CYS A 56 -1.06 -6.38 -1.28
CA CYS A 56 -2.30 -6.50 -2.06
C CYS A 56 -2.16 -5.81 -3.42
N ALA A 57 -1.58 -4.60 -3.46
CA ALA A 57 -1.35 -3.88 -4.71
C ALA A 57 -0.36 -4.59 -5.64
N ASP A 58 0.70 -5.22 -5.10
CA ASP A 58 1.58 -6.09 -5.90
C ASP A 58 0.83 -7.29 -6.48
N GLY A 59 -0.01 -7.94 -5.67
CA GLY A 59 -0.83 -9.08 -6.09
C GLY A 59 -1.76 -8.73 -7.25
N VAL A 60 -2.51 -7.63 -7.12
CA VAL A 60 -3.37 -7.13 -8.20
C VAL A 60 -2.56 -6.85 -9.47
N LYS A 61 -1.39 -6.23 -9.36
CA LYS A 61 -0.52 -5.96 -10.51
C LYS A 61 -0.05 -7.27 -11.16
N ALA A 62 0.32 -8.26 -10.38
CA ALA A 62 0.76 -9.56 -10.88
C ALA A 62 -0.38 -10.28 -11.61
N GLU A 63 -1.59 -10.31 -11.05
CA GLU A 63 -2.78 -10.90 -11.68
C GLU A 63 -3.11 -10.21 -13.01
N LEU A 64 -3.11 -8.87 -13.04
CA LEU A 64 -3.33 -8.09 -14.26
C LEU A 64 -2.29 -8.40 -15.33
N SER A 65 -1.01 -8.54 -14.97
CA SER A 65 0.05 -8.92 -15.92
C SER A 65 -0.12 -10.35 -16.45
N ALA A 66 -0.59 -11.28 -15.63
CA ALA A 66 -0.85 -12.66 -16.04
C ALA A 66 -2.02 -12.75 -17.04
N HIS A 67 -3.07 -11.93 -16.85
CA HIS A 67 -4.22 -11.89 -17.73
C HIS A 67 -3.91 -11.18 -19.06
N ALA A 68 -3.06 -10.14 -19.03
CA ALA A 68 -2.58 -9.46 -20.23
C ALA A 68 -1.67 -10.37 -21.10
N GLY A 69 -0.98 -11.33 -20.50
CA GLY A 69 -0.18 -12.33 -21.23
C GLY A 69 -0.99 -13.47 -21.85
N SER A 70 -2.27 -13.63 -21.49
CA SER A 70 -3.10 -14.76 -21.93
C SER A 70 -3.95 -14.48 -23.18
N THR A 71 -3.97 -13.24 -23.68
CA THR A 71 -4.81 -12.83 -24.83
C THR A 71 -4.22 -13.17 -26.21
N HIS A 72 -3.13 -13.96 -26.28
CA HIS A 72 -2.54 -14.42 -27.53
C HIS A 72 -2.52 -15.96 -27.66
N THR A 73 -3.69 -16.59 -27.68
CA THR A 73 -3.82 -17.91 -28.32
C THR A 73 -5.11 -17.97 -29.14
N THR A 74 -5.11 -17.30 -30.28
CA THR A 74 -5.98 -17.67 -31.42
C THR A 74 -5.08 -18.28 -32.49
N GLN A 75 -5.06 -19.61 -32.55
CA GLN A 75 -4.71 -20.40 -33.75
C GLN A 75 -5.88 -21.40 -33.85
N LYS A 76 -6.88 -21.21 -34.73
CA LYS A 76 -6.86 -21.49 -36.17
C LYS A 76 -6.01 -22.73 -36.50
N THR A 77 -6.64 -23.90 -36.49
CA THR A 77 -6.94 -24.69 -37.71
C THR A 77 -7.97 -25.76 -37.40
#